data_AF-A0A1Y3EE45-F1
#
_entry.id   AF-A0A1Y3EE45-F1
#
_cell.length_a   1.000
_cell.length_b   1.000
_cell.length_c   1.000
_cell.angle_alpha   90.00
_cell.angle_beta   90.00
_cell.angle_gamma   90.00
#
_symmetry.space_group_name_H-M   'P 1'
#
loop_
_entity.id
_entity.type
_entity.pdbx_description
1 polymer ?
#
loop_
_entity_poly.entity_id
_entity_poly.type
_entity_poly.pdbx_seq_one_letter_code
_entity_poly.pdbx_strand_id
1 'polypeptide(L)'
;EKPYTCQWPNCQWRFARSDELTRHYRKHTGAKPFRCKLCDRCFARSDHLALHMRRHQPKNRVSRHMSLDPTSAAAAAAANISPLNPHLPLQHSRSNPIAYV
;
A
#
# COMPACT_ATOMS: atom_id res chain seq x y z
N GLU A 1 18.62 17.19 19.21
CA GLU A 1 20.07 16.87 19.16
C GLU A 1 20.29 15.41 18.75
N LYS A 2 21.53 15.00 18.39
CA LYS A 2 21.85 13.63 17.95
C LYS A 2 22.78 12.92 18.95
N PRO A 3 22.24 12.41 20.07
CA PRO A 3 23.05 11.88 21.16
C PRO A 3 23.66 10.50 20.82
N TYR A 4 23.08 9.75 19.89
CA TYR A 4 23.51 8.39 19.58
C TYR A 4 24.63 8.40 18.54
N THR A 5 25.85 8.08 18.95
CA THR A 5 27.04 8.07 18.09
C THR A 5 27.47 6.65 17.73
N CYS A 6 27.98 6.46 16.50
CA CYS A 6 28.62 5.21 16.12
C CYS A 6 30.01 5.14 16.76
N GLN A 7 30.35 3.99 17.33
CA GLN A 7 31.65 3.73 17.99
C GLN A 7 32.59 2.91 17.09
N TRP A 8 32.19 2.63 15.84
CA TRP A 8 33.04 1.90 14.91
C TRP A 8 34.25 2.73 14.50
N PRO A 9 35.46 2.15 14.40
CA PRO A 9 36.65 2.88 13.96
C PRO A 9 36.43 3.58 12.62
N ASN A 10 36.80 4.86 12.53
CA ASN A 10 36.61 5.70 11.34
C ASN A 10 35.14 5.96 10.95
N CYS A 11 34.16 5.71 11.83
CA CYS A 11 32.77 6.07 11.61
C CYS A 11 32.36 7.27 12.47
N GLN A 12 31.98 8.37 11.83
CA GLN A 12 31.60 9.62 12.51
C GLN A 12 30.08 9.86 12.50
N TRP A 13 29.27 8.85 12.17
CA TRP A 13 27.82 9.00 12.05
C TRP A 13 27.14 9.12 13.41
N ARG A 14 26.17 10.05 13.48
CA ARG A 14 25.36 10.33 14.66
C ARG A 14 23.88 10.30 14.30
N PHE A 15 23.06 9.83 15.24
CA PHE A 15 21.64 9.58 15.07
C PHE A 15 20.81 10.24 16.17
N ALA A 16 19.56 10.56 15.84
CA ALA A 16 18.62 11.14 16.80
C ALA A 16 18.00 10.06 17.68
N ARG A 17 17.98 8.81 17.22
CA ARG A 17 17.33 7.69 17.90
C ARG A 17 18.25 6.45 17.97
N SER A 18 18.06 5.62 18.98
CA SER A 18 18.87 4.41 19.21
C SER A 18 18.61 3.30 18.18
N ASP A 19 17.38 3.19 17.65
CA ASP A 19 17.01 2.26 16.59
C ASP A 19 17.76 2.55 15.29
N GLU A 20 17.96 3.84 14.98
CA GLU A 20 18.74 4.28 13.82
C GLU A 20 20.21 3.91 13.94
N LEU A 21 20.80 4.12 15.12
CA LEU A 21 22.17 3.72 15.41
C LEU A 21 22.32 2.19 15.30
N THR A 22 21.39 1.43 15.88
CA THR A 22 21.39 -0.04 15.80
C THR A 22 21.29 -0.52 14.35
N ARG A 23 20.41 0.08 13.55
CA ARG A 23 20.30 -0.21 12.12
C ARG A 23 21.58 0.15 11.36
N HIS A 24 22.22 1.26 11.72
CA HIS A 24 23.49 1.66 11.13
C HIS A 24 24.62 0.67 11.46
N TYR A 25 24.71 0.17 12.70
CA TYR A 25 25.69 -0.86 13.08
C TYR A 25 25.61 -2.12 12.22
N ARG A 26 24.43 -2.49 11.73
CA ARG A 26 24.27 -3.63 10.81
C ARG A 26 25.00 -3.42 9.48
N LYS A 27 25.32 -2.19 9.07
CA LYS A 27 26.18 -1.94 7.90
C LYS A 27 27.62 -2.37 8.16
N HIS A 28 28.11 -2.23 9.38
CA HIS A 28 29.47 -2.62 9.73
C HIS A 28 29.60 -4.13 9.90
N THR A 29 28.65 -4.75 10.61
CA THR A 29 28.69 -6.20 10.89
C THR A 29 28.16 -7.05 9.74
N GLY A 30 27.51 -6.44 8.74
CA GLY A 30 26.82 -7.17 7.67
C GLY A 30 25.61 -7.98 8.15
N ALA A 31 25.16 -7.79 9.39
CA ALA A 31 24.09 -8.58 9.98
C ALA A 31 22.76 -8.42 9.22
N LYS A 32 22.18 -9.55 8.82
CA LYS A 32 20.90 -9.64 8.09
C LYS A 32 19.92 -10.56 8.81
N PRO A 33 19.32 -10.13 9.92
CA PRO A 33 18.48 -10.99 10.75
C PRO A 33 17.15 -11.36 10.08
N PHE A 34 16.71 -10.65 9.04
CA PHE A 34 15.40 -10.86 8.43
C PHE A 34 15.51 -11.78 7.21
N ARG A 35 15.30 -13.07 7.41
CA ARG A 35 15.29 -14.08 6.34
C ARG A 35 13.91 -14.16 5.67
N CYS A 36 13.88 -14.21 4.34
CA CYS A 36 12.68 -14.54 3.59
C CYS A 36 12.33 -16.02 3.79
N LYS A 37 11.04 -16.33 4.00
CA LYS A 37 10.59 -17.72 4.18
C LYS A 37 10.36 -18.47 2.85
N LEU A 38 10.30 -17.74 1.74
CA LEU A 38 10.02 -18.28 0.41
C LEU A 38 11.27 -18.41 -0.47
N CYS A 39 12.38 -17.80 -0.06
CA CYS A 39 13.68 -17.91 -0.74
C CYS A 39 14.82 -17.58 0.23
N ASP A 40 16.06 -17.83 -0.16
CA ASP A 40 17.22 -17.66 0.73
C ASP A 40 17.72 -16.22 0.92
N ARG A 41 16.95 -15.22 0.47
CA ARG A 41 17.35 -13.81 0.67
C ARG A 41 17.19 -13.38 2.12
N CYS A 42 18.24 -12.78 2.66
CA CYS A 42 18.25 -12.16 3.98
C CYS A 42 18.40 -10.63 3.87
N PHE A 43 17.72 -9.90 4.76
CA PHE A 43 17.67 -8.44 4.79
C PHE A 43 18.12 -7.90 6.15
N ALA A 44 18.73 -6.71 6.14
CA ALA A 44 19.15 -6.01 7.36
C ALA A 44 18.00 -5.27 8.06
N ARG A 45 16.85 -5.11 7.38
CA ARG A 45 15.67 -4.39 7.88
C ARG A 45 14.37 -5.13 7.54
N SER A 46 13.38 -5.01 8.41
CA SER A 46 12.07 -5.65 8.28
C SER A 46 11.23 -5.07 7.14
N ASP A 47 11.26 -3.74 6.96
CA ASP A 47 10.54 -3.05 5.89
C ASP A 47 11.06 -3.47 4.50
N HIS A 48 12.37 -3.67 4.36
CA HIS A 48 12.95 -4.21 3.13
C HIS A 48 12.48 -5.64 2.85
N LEU A 49 12.38 -6.49 3.88
CA LEU A 49 11.79 -7.82 3.75
C LEU A 49 10.32 -7.73 3.33
N ALA A 50 9.52 -6.86 3.96
CA ALA A 50 8.11 -6.67 3.62
C ALA A 50 7.91 -6.23 2.16
N LEU A 51 8.72 -5.27 1.69
CA LEU A 51 8.73 -4.85 0.28
C LEU A 51 9.13 -6.00 -0.65
N HIS A 52 10.11 -6.81 -0.24
CA HIS A 52 10.55 -7.99 -0.99
C HIS A 52 9.44 -9.04 -1.10
N MET A 53 8.65 -9.26 -0.04
CA MET A 53 7.54 -10.23 -0.06
C MET A 53 6.51 -9.93 -1.14
N ARG A 54 6.35 -8.67 -1.55
CA ARG A 54 5.47 -8.29 -2.67
C ARG A 54 5.92 -8.85 -4.02
N ARG A 55 7.18 -9.26 -4.17
CA ARG A 55 7.66 -9.95 -5.38
C ARG A 55 7.22 -11.41 -5.44
N HIS A 56 6.90 -12.00 -4.29
CA HIS A 56 6.37 -13.36 -4.22
C HIS A 56 4.85 -13.39 -4.39
N GLN A 57 4.19 -12.22 -4.29
CA GLN A 57 2.76 -12.12 -4.58
C GLN A 57 2.57 -12.15 -6.11
N PRO A 58 1.65 -13.00 -6.61
CA PRO A 58 1.27 -12.96 -8.01
C PRO A 58 0.68 -11.58 -8.31
N LYS A 59 1.29 -10.88 -9.27
CA LYS A 59 0.72 -9.64 -9.80
C LYS A 59 -0.47 -10.04 -10.66
N ASN A 60 -1.68 -9.92 -10.13
CA ASN A 60 -2.89 -10.01 -10.93
C ASN A 60 -2.89 -8.83 -11.91
N ARG A 61 -2.35 -9.04 -13.12
CA ARG A 61 -2.58 -8.14 -14.24
C ARG A 61 -4.01 -8.37 -14.70
N VAL A 62 -4.94 -7.55 -14.23
CA VAL A 62 -6.19 -7.38 -14.96
C VAL A 62 -5.80 -6.64 -16.24
N SER A 63 -5.61 -7.38 -17.33
CA SER A 63 -5.42 -6.82 -18.66
C SER A 63 -6.65 -5.98 -19.00
N ARG A 64 -6.60 -4.67 -18.74
CA ARG A 64 -7.58 -3.72 -19.29
C ARG A 64 -7.21 -3.45 -20.74
N HIS A 65 -7.35 -4.46 -21.60
CA HIS A 65 -7.64 -4.19 -22.99
C HIS A 65 -9.16 -4.34 -23.13
N MET A 66 -9.88 -3.30 -22.68
CA MET A 66 -11.25 -3.12 -23.13
C MET A 66 -11.12 -2.60 -24.56
N SER A 67 -11.16 -3.50 -25.53
CA SER A 67 -11.50 -3.13 -26.90
C SER A 67 -12.94 -2.66 -26.88
N LEU A 68 -13.13 -1.35 -26.72
CA LEU A 68 -14.36 -0.68 -27.11
C LEU A 68 -14.26 -0.51 -28.62
N ASP A 69 -14.55 -1.56 -29.38
CA ASP A 69 -14.79 -1.45 -30.82
C ASP A 69 -16.17 -0.79 -31.01
N PRO A 70 -16.26 0.44 -31.57
CA PRO A 70 -17.52 1.19 -31.63
C PRO A 70 -18.40 0.83 -32.85
N THR A 71 -18.31 -0.39 -33.40
CA THR A 71 -18.98 -0.77 -34.65
C THR A 71 -20.06 -1.84 -34.49
N SER A 72 -21.05 -1.59 -33.63
CA SER A 72 -22.37 -2.21 -33.82
C SER A 72 -23.48 -1.17 -33.68
N ALA A 73 -23.70 -0.43 -34.76
CA ALA A 73 -24.94 0.28 -34.99
C ALA A 73 -26.05 -0.76 -35.24
N ALA A 74 -27.09 -0.75 -34.42
CA ALA A 74 -28.41 -1.22 -34.83
C ALA A 74 -29.46 -0.35 -34.14
N ALA A 75 -30.28 0.27 -34.98
CA ALA A 75 -31.25 1.31 -34.68
C ALA A 75 -32.61 0.74 -34.24
N ALA A 76 -33.39 1.58 -33.53
CA ALA A 76 -34.85 1.77 -33.66
C ALA A 76 -35.31 2.66 -32.48
N ALA A 77 -35.65 3.93 -32.70
CA ALA A 77 -36.96 4.45 -33.12
C ALA A 77 -37.86 4.80 -31.91
N ALA A 78 -38.46 5.99 -32.00
CA ALA A 78 -39.01 6.80 -30.93
C ALA A 78 -40.50 6.55 -30.61
N ALA A 79 -40.98 7.28 -29.58
CA ALA A 79 -42.36 7.58 -29.13
C ALA A 79 -42.64 7.01 -27.71
N ASN A 80 -43.20 7.72 -26.72
CA ASN A 80 -44.01 8.93 -26.68
C ASN A 80 -43.91 9.65 -25.30
N ILE A 81 -44.44 10.87 -25.29
CA ILE A 81 -44.47 11.95 -24.29
C ILE A 81 -45.02 11.56 -22.89
N SER A 82 -44.40 12.15 -21.85
CA SER A 82 -44.64 12.16 -20.37
C SER A 82 -46.01 12.77 -19.95
N PRO A 83 -46.32 13.11 -18.66
CA PRO A 83 -45.63 12.89 -17.36
C PRO A 83 -46.58 12.51 -16.20
N LEU A 84 -46.04 12.08 -15.05
CA LEU A 84 -46.63 12.37 -13.72
C LEU A 84 -45.50 12.36 -12.67
N ASN A 85 -45.14 13.56 -12.21
CA ASN A 85 -44.43 13.83 -10.96
C ASN A 85 -45.52 14.14 -9.92
N PRO A 86 -45.41 13.77 -8.63
CA PRO A 86 -44.71 14.66 -7.70
C PRO A 86 -44.03 13.98 -6.49
N HIS A 87 -43.05 14.70 -5.95
CA HIS A 87 -42.72 14.85 -4.52
C HIS A 87 -41.53 14.06 -3.92
N LEU A 88 -40.39 14.79 -3.87
CA LEU A 88 -39.22 14.81 -2.95
C LEU A 88 -39.46 14.37 -1.47
N PRO A 89 -38.42 14.26 -0.59
CA PRO A 89 -36.96 14.37 -0.78
C PRO A 89 -36.08 13.34 -0.01
N LEU A 90 -34.78 13.35 -0.33
CA LEU A 90 -33.65 12.79 0.44
C LEU A 90 -33.50 13.47 1.81
N GLN A 91 -33.21 12.76 2.91
CA GLN A 91 -32.22 13.15 3.93
C GLN A 91 -31.90 12.01 4.93
N HIS A 92 -30.60 11.69 5.02
CA HIS A 92 -29.74 11.49 6.19
C HIS A 92 -30.03 10.52 7.36
N SER A 93 -28.91 9.86 7.69
CA SER A 93 -28.42 9.48 9.02
C SER A 93 -29.18 8.44 9.82
N ARG A 94 -28.68 7.19 9.78
CA ARG A 94 -28.70 6.34 10.97
C ARG A 94 -27.31 6.27 11.56
N SER A 95 -27.20 6.99 12.66
CA SER A 95 -26.22 6.92 13.73
C SER A 95 -25.85 5.48 14.08
N ASN A 96 -24.55 5.27 14.25
CA ASN A 96 -23.98 4.16 14.99
C ASN A 96 -23.03 4.76 16.02
N PRO A 97 -23.23 4.50 17.32
CA PRO A 97 -22.09 4.37 18.20
C PRO A 97 -22.05 2.97 18.83
N ILE A 98 -21.08 2.20 18.34
CA ILE A 98 -20.05 1.47 19.11
C ILE A 98 -20.45 1.08 20.55
N ALA A 99 -20.66 -0.22 20.74
CA ALA A 99 -20.40 -0.89 22.00
C ALA A 99 -18.88 -1.01 22.17
N TYR A 100 -18.35 -0.47 23.27
CA TYR A 100 -17.05 -0.86 23.80
C TYR A 100 -17.24 -1.38 25.22
N VAL A 101 -16.58 -2.49 25.48
CA VAL A 101 -16.47 -3.24 26.73
C VAL A 101 -15.48 -2.54 27.66
#